data_AF-A0A016W1H5-F1
#
_entry.id   AF-A0A016W1H5-F1
#
_cell.length_a   1.000
_cell.length_b   1.000
_cell.length_c   1.000
_cell.angle_alpha   90.00
_cell.angle_beta   90.00
_cell.angle_gamma   90.00
#
_symmetry.space_group_name_H-M   'P 1'
#
loop_
_entity.id
_entity.type
_entity.pdbx_description
1 polymer ?
#
loop_
_entity_poly.entity_id
_entity_poly.type
_entity_poly.pdbx_seq_one_letter_code
_entity_poly.pdbx_strand_id
1 'polypeptide(L)'
;MEIRHCGDDSNVSGLWLCFTASHTDAAKKALDPLQLMKLPRTNNLCSELQNPVMNDQARSLIVDIHNRRRAVLVQGQVRNGKNNYNMPKGSNMMTMDYDCNLEADAQMYANLCRSSASPDDQRPLWGENFYQIQEGMDPILAVSRAGDAWWGEIYKNGINQKMLFNKFFAEKEMSPTSFTQVGAVHSTKKCLSLD
;
A
#
# COMPACT_ATOMS: atom_id res chain seq x y z
N MET A 1 -8.06 -20.12 -2.65
CA MET A 1 -7.13 -19.95 -1.52
C MET A 1 -6.18 -21.12 -1.57
N GLU A 2 -5.13 -20.98 -2.35
CA GLU A 2 -3.95 -21.84 -2.25
C GLU A 2 -2.77 -20.91 -2.51
N ILE A 3 -1.99 -20.75 -1.45
CA ILE A 3 -0.81 -19.90 -1.38
C ILE A 3 0.32 -20.82 -1.83
N ARG A 4 0.96 -20.53 -2.96
CA ARG A 4 1.99 -21.42 -3.51
C ARG A 4 3.28 -21.31 -2.70
N HIS A 5 3.90 -22.47 -2.54
CA HIS A 5 5.13 -22.70 -1.79
C HIS A 5 6.34 -22.02 -2.45
N CYS A 6 7.01 -21.13 -1.72
CA CYS A 6 8.33 -20.61 -2.05
C CYS A 6 9.38 -21.42 -1.25
N GLY A 7 9.80 -22.60 -1.73
CA GLY A 7 10.93 -23.37 -1.12
C GLY A 7 12.27 -23.00 -1.77
N ASP A 8 13.43 -22.95 -1.10
CA ASP A 8 13.85 -23.65 0.12
C ASP A 8 14.36 -22.70 1.25
N ASP A 9 14.17 -23.15 2.49
CA ASP A 9 14.66 -22.63 3.79
C ASP A 9 14.04 -21.34 4.39
N SER A 10 13.01 -20.75 3.80
CA SER A 10 12.21 -19.73 4.50
C SER A 10 10.72 -19.82 4.15
N ASN A 11 9.92 -20.19 5.16
CA ASN A 11 8.45 -20.23 5.20
C ASN A 11 7.81 -18.85 4.91
N VAL A 12 7.82 -18.40 3.66
CA VAL A 12 7.23 -17.11 3.27
C VAL A 12 6.36 -17.26 2.04
N SER A 13 5.24 -16.56 2.02
CA SER A 13 4.36 -16.54 0.87
C SER A 13 3.60 -15.24 0.79
N GLY A 14 3.65 -14.66 -0.40
CA GLY A 14 3.30 -13.28 -0.62
C GLY A 14 1.86 -13.00 -1.05
N LEU A 15 1.43 -11.76 -0.80
CA LEU A 15 0.14 -11.19 -1.17
C LEU A 15 0.32 -9.80 -1.82
N TRP A 16 -0.41 -9.43 -2.87
CA TRP A 16 -0.02 -8.27 -3.70
C TRP A 16 -1.20 -7.38 -4.05
N LEU A 17 -0.96 -6.07 -4.10
CA LEU A 17 -2.03 -5.07 -4.19
C LEU A 17 -1.56 -3.84 -4.95
N CYS A 18 -2.36 -3.32 -5.87
CA CYS A 18 -2.01 -2.05 -6.50
C CYS A 18 -3.20 -1.13 -6.75
N PHE A 19 -2.88 0.15 -6.94
CA PHE A 19 -3.79 1.27 -7.08
C PHE A 19 -3.43 2.16 -8.23
N THR A 20 -4.45 2.83 -8.75
CA THR A 20 -4.29 4.06 -9.52
C THR A 20 -4.88 5.24 -8.77
N ALA A 21 -4.41 6.45 -9.05
CA ALA A 21 -5.19 7.64 -8.71
C ALA A 21 -6.24 7.86 -9.80
N SER A 22 -7.43 8.24 -9.38
CA SER A 22 -8.54 8.55 -10.27
C SER A 22 -8.86 10.03 -10.21
N HIS A 23 -9.12 10.63 -11.38
CA HIS A 23 -9.58 12.02 -11.53
C HIS A 23 -11.09 12.18 -11.31
N THR A 24 -11.77 11.17 -10.74
CA THR A 24 -13.21 11.29 -10.52
C THR A 24 -13.52 12.33 -9.45
N ASP A 25 -14.30 13.36 -9.83
CA ASP A 25 -14.74 14.46 -8.95
C ASP A 25 -15.63 13.98 -7.77
N ALA A 26 -16.05 12.71 -7.78
CA ALA A 26 -16.76 12.08 -6.68
C ALA A 26 -15.85 11.03 -6.03
N ALA A 27 -15.21 11.39 -4.91
CA ALA A 27 -14.64 10.40 -4.02
C ALA A 27 -15.73 9.36 -3.69
N LYS A 28 -15.52 8.09 -4.08
CA LYS A 28 -16.40 7.00 -3.62
C LYS A 28 -16.45 7.08 -2.11
N LYS A 29 -17.67 7.13 -1.55
CA LYS A 29 -17.86 7.25 -0.10
C LYS A 29 -17.12 6.09 0.58
N ALA A 30 -16.20 6.41 1.48
CA ALA A 30 -15.53 5.39 2.27
C ALA A 30 -16.59 4.54 2.98
N LEU A 31 -16.54 3.23 2.75
CA LEU A 31 -17.41 2.29 3.46
C LEU A 31 -17.08 2.35 4.96
N ASP A 32 -18.05 2.10 5.82
CA ASP A 32 -17.80 1.93 7.26
C ASP A 32 -16.87 0.72 7.50
N PRO A 33 -15.89 0.77 8.43
CA PRO A 33 -14.98 -0.36 8.67
C PRO A 33 -15.70 -1.69 8.94
N LEU A 34 -16.84 -1.67 9.64
CA LEU A 34 -17.60 -2.90 9.92
C LEU A 34 -18.33 -3.41 8.67
N GLN A 35 -18.76 -2.52 7.77
CA GLN A 35 -19.32 -2.91 6.48
C GLN A 35 -18.26 -3.51 5.56
N LEU A 36 -17.06 -2.93 5.56
CA LEU A 36 -15.91 -3.43 4.80
C LEU A 36 -15.51 -4.86 5.22
N MET A 37 -15.56 -5.15 6.53
CA MET A 37 -15.32 -6.51 7.06
C MET A 37 -16.39 -7.54 6.67
N LYS A 38 -17.56 -7.09 6.19
CA LYS A 38 -18.67 -7.95 5.76
C LYS A 38 -18.75 -8.14 4.25
N LEU A 39 -17.85 -7.52 3.48
CA LEU A 39 -17.83 -7.69 2.04
C LEU A 39 -17.58 -9.16 1.67
N PRO A 40 -18.26 -9.69 0.65
CA PRO A 40 -18.05 -11.06 0.22
C PRO A 40 -16.63 -11.24 -0.32
N ARG A 41 -16.04 -12.41 -0.07
CA ARG A 41 -14.71 -12.80 -0.57
C ARG A 41 -14.81 -13.32 -2.01
N THR A 42 -15.23 -12.45 -2.92
CA THR A 42 -15.40 -12.72 -4.36
C THR A 42 -14.22 -12.23 -5.18
N ASN A 43 -14.26 -12.50 -6.49
CA ASN A 43 -13.33 -11.95 -7.47
C ASN A 43 -14.07 -11.16 -8.57
N ASN A 44 -15.10 -10.42 -8.20
CA ASN A 44 -15.91 -9.68 -9.16
C ASN A 44 -15.25 -8.35 -9.57
N LEU A 45 -14.38 -7.78 -8.71
CA LEU A 45 -13.71 -6.51 -9.00
C LEU A 45 -12.61 -6.66 -10.06
N CYS A 46 -11.91 -7.79 -10.05
CA CYS A 46 -10.87 -8.14 -11.01
C CYS A 46 -11.14 -9.52 -11.62
N SER A 47 -12.32 -9.64 -12.25
CA SER A 47 -12.84 -10.89 -12.81
C SER A 47 -11.95 -11.55 -13.88
N GLU A 48 -11.11 -10.74 -14.51
CA GLU A 48 -10.16 -11.10 -15.55
C GLU A 48 -8.87 -11.76 -15.05
N LEU A 49 -8.56 -11.63 -13.75
CA LEU A 49 -7.36 -12.22 -13.16
C LEU A 49 -7.53 -13.73 -12.99
N GLN A 50 -6.58 -14.49 -13.54
CA GLN A 50 -6.53 -15.94 -13.40
C GLN A 50 -5.89 -16.32 -12.06
N ASN A 51 -6.55 -17.19 -11.29
CA ASN A 51 -6.08 -17.65 -9.97
C ASN A 51 -5.74 -16.48 -9.01
N PRO A 52 -6.69 -15.56 -8.76
CA PRO A 52 -6.44 -14.39 -7.93
C PRO A 52 -6.14 -14.80 -6.49
N VAL A 53 -5.03 -14.31 -5.94
CA VAL A 53 -4.72 -14.44 -4.51
C VAL A 53 -5.57 -13.46 -3.71
N MET A 54 -5.78 -12.25 -4.26
CA MET A 54 -6.66 -11.23 -3.68
C MET A 54 -8.14 -11.56 -3.88
N ASN A 55 -8.96 -11.10 -2.93
CA ASN A 55 -10.41 -11.05 -3.07
C ASN A 55 -10.91 -9.60 -2.95
N ASP A 56 -12.13 -9.34 -3.41
CA ASP A 56 -12.72 -7.99 -3.49
C ASP A 56 -12.74 -7.27 -2.13
N GLN A 57 -12.87 -8.02 -1.04
CA GLN A 57 -12.82 -7.47 0.31
C GLN A 57 -11.43 -6.92 0.63
N ALA A 58 -10.37 -7.66 0.36
CA ALA A 58 -9.00 -7.23 0.59
C ALA A 58 -8.57 -6.08 -0.34
N ARG A 59 -9.03 -6.11 -1.61
CA ARG A 59 -8.86 -4.99 -2.56
C ARG A 59 -9.50 -3.70 -2.04
N SER A 60 -10.76 -3.79 -1.62
CA SER A 60 -11.49 -2.67 -1.04
C SER A 60 -10.82 -2.15 0.23
N LEU A 61 -10.32 -3.06 1.07
CA LEU A 61 -9.67 -2.69 2.33
C LEU A 61 -8.41 -1.87 2.11
N ILE A 62 -7.55 -2.27 1.17
CA ILE A 62 -6.33 -1.51 1.00
C ILE A 62 -6.59 -0.12 0.37
N VAL A 63 -7.58 0.02 -0.53
CA VAL A 63 -8.01 1.33 -1.05
C VAL A 63 -8.47 2.22 0.11
N ASP A 64 -9.31 1.67 0.98
CA ASP A 64 -9.86 2.39 2.13
C ASP A 64 -8.76 2.81 3.12
N ILE A 65 -7.83 1.91 3.45
CA ILE A 65 -6.65 2.20 4.28
C ILE A 65 -5.89 3.41 3.72
N HIS A 66 -5.57 3.40 2.42
CA HIS A 66 -4.82 4.49 1.79
C HIS A 66 -5.61 5.80 1.82
N ASN A 67 -6.85 5.78 1.37
CA ASN A 67 -7.67 6.98 1.24
C ASN A 67 -7.98 7.63 2.59
N ARG A 68 -8.29 6.85 3.63
CA ARG A 68 -8.51 7.41 4.98
C ARG A 68 -7.25 8.05 5.55
N ARG A 69 -6.11 7.39 5.39
CA ARG A 69 -4.82 7.90 5.86
C ARG A 69 -4.41 9.17 5.13
N ARG A 70 -4.58 9.19 3.81
CA ARG A 70 -4.39 10.39 2.97
C ARG A 70 -5.29 11.53 3.42
N ALA A 71 -6.56 11.27 3.74
CA ALA A 71 -7.48 12.28 4.24
C ALA A 71 -7.03 12.89 5.58
N VAL A 72 -6.64 12.06 6.55
CA VAL A 72 -6.12 12.52 7.87
C VAL A 72 -4.80 13.28 7.73
N LEU A 73 -3.93 12.85 6.82
CA LEU A 73 -2.66 13.54 6.52
C LEU A 73 -2.88 14.93 5.95
N VAL A 74 -3.79 15.07 4.98
CA VAL A 74 -4.13 16.37 4.38
C VAL A 74 -4.67 17.35 5.42
N GLN A 75 -5.40 16.86 6.42
CA GLN A 75 -5.92 17.67 7.51
C GLN A 75 -4.85 18.09 8.54
N GLY A 76 -3.60 17.62 8.41
CA GLY A 76 -2.52 17.92 9.34
C GLY A 76 -2.69 17.25 10.72
N GLN A 77 -3.32 16.08 10.75
CA GLN A 77 -3.64 15.35 11.98
C GLN A 77 -2.67 14.22 12.30
N VAL A 78 -1.70 13.94 11.42
CA VAL A 78 -0.71 12.89 11.60
C VAL A 78 0.48 13.43 12.37
N ARG A 79 0.91 12.78 13.46
CA ARG A 79 2.12 13.16 14.20
C ARG A 79 3.37 13.01 13.32
N ASN A 80 4.28 13.97 13.35
CA ASN A 80 5.53 13.89 12.61
C ASN A 80 6.65 13.31 13.49
N GLY A 81 6.94 12.02 13.37
CA GLY A 81 7.93 11.35 14.23
C GLY A 81 7.55 11.42 15.70
N LYS A 82 8.57 11.47 16.55
CA LYS A 82 8.45 11.67 18.00
C LYS A 82 8.39 13.14 18.41
N ASN A 83 8.26 14.07 17.45
CA ASN A 83 8.21 15.51 17.73
C ASN A 83 6.93 15.89 18.49
N ASN A 84 6.76 17.15 18.88
CA ASN A 84 5.53 17.67 19.50
C ASN A 84 4.52 18.24 18.49
N TYR A 85 4.82 18.18 17.19
CA TYR A 85 4.00 18.75 16.13
C TYR A 85 3.56 17.69 15.10
N ASN A 86 2.49 18.01 14.37
CA ASN A 86 1.95 17.18 13.30
C ASN A 86 2.57 17.52 11.94
N MET A 87 2.36 16.64 10.96
CA MET A 87 2.59 16.90 9.56
C MET A 87 1.85 18.17 9.12
N PRO A 88 2.44 19.00 8.25
CA PRO A 88 1.76 20.18 7.73
C PRO A 88 0.50 19.77 6.96
N LYS A 89 -0.50 20.67 6.94
CA LYS A 89 -1.69 20.49 6.11
C LYS A 89 -1.29 20.40 4.63
N GLY A 90 -1.91 19.48 3.92
CA GLY A 90 -1.71 19.31 2.48
C GLY A 90 -2.90 19.87 1.69
N SER A 91 -2.77 19.85 0.37
CA SER A 91 -3.86 20.11 -0.57
C SER A 91 -3.66 19.24 -1.81
N ASN A 92 -4.67 19.19 -2.68
CA ASN A 92 -4.62 18.49 -3.98
C ASN A 92 -4.31 16.98 -3.89
N MET A 93 -4.62 16.36 -2.76
CA MET A 93 -4.43 14.92 -2.57
C MET A 93 -5.52 14.14 -3.33
N MET A 94 -5.11 13.39 -4.34
CA MET A 94 -6.04 12.57 -5.12
C MET A 94 -6.54 11.34 -4.35
N THR A 95 -7.76 10.93 -4.63
CA THR A 95 -8.32 9.65 -4.18
C THR A 95 -7.73 8.51 -5.00
N MET A 96 -7.41 7.40 -4.34
CA MET A 96 -7.00 6.16 -5.00
C MET A 96 -8.20 5.30 -5.36
N ASP A 97 -8.13 4.68 -6.53
CA ASP A 97 -8.97 3.59 -6.99
C ASP A 97 -8.10 2.33 -7.17
N TYR A 98 -8.75 1.17 -7.19
CA TYR A 98 -8.08 -0.10 -7.42
C TYR A 98 -7.78 -0.31 -8.91
N ASP A 99 -6.63 -0.90 -9.25
CA ASP A 99 -6.27 -1.25 -10.63
C ASP A 99 -5.80 -2.70 -10.70
N CYS A 100 -6.57 -3.51 -11.42
CA CYS A 100 -6.33 -4.94 -11.55
C CYS A 100 -5.13 -5.29 -12.44
N ASN A 101 -4.74 -4.43 -13.40
CA ASN A 101 -3.51 -4.67 -14.19
C ASN A 101 -2.28 -4.50 -13.30
N LEU A 102 -2.31 -3.46 -12.46
CA LEU A 102 -1.24 -3.27 -11.50
C LEU A 102 -1.24 -4.42 -10.47
N GLU A 103 -2.41 -4.91 -10.00
CA GLU A 103 -2.46 -6.13 -9.16
C GLU A 103 -1.76 -7.31 -9.85
N ALA A 104 -1.97 -7.52 -11.15
CA ALA A 104 -1.32 -8.59 -11.90
C ALA A 104 0.21 -8.42 -11.92
N ASP A 105 0.71 -7.22 -12.19
CA ASP A 105 2.15 -6.91 -12.22
C ASP A 105 2.80 -7.12 -10.85
N ALA A 106 2.16 -6.67 -9.78
CA ALA A 106 2.62 -6.91 -8.43
C ALA A 106 2.59 -8.40 -8.09
N GLN A 107 1.47 -9.10 -8.36
CA GLN A 107 1.39 -10.55 -8.15
C GLN A 107 2.42 -11.32 -9.00
N MET A 108 2.90 -10.79 -10.12
CA MET A 108 4.00 -11.42 -10.86
C MET A 108 5.32 -11.32 -10.11
N TYR A 109 5.68 -10.14 -9.57
CA TYR A 109 6.91 -9.96 -8.78
C TYR A 109 6.88 -10.79 -7.49
N ALA A 110 5.70 -10.94 -6.88
CA ALA A 110 5.41 -11.88 -5.79
C ALA A 110 5.91 -13.26 -5.95
N ASN A 111 5.60 -13.81 -7.11
CA ASN A 111 5.74 -15.22 -7.33
C ASN A 111 7.23 -15.54 -7.53
N LEU A 112 8.10 -14.51 -7.57
CA LEU A 112 9.55 -14.62 -7.52
C LEU A 112 10.07 -14.78 -6.09
N CYS A 113 9.23 -14.58 -5.07
CA CYS A 113 9.53 -14.76 -3.65
C CYS A 113 10.83 -14.07 -3.25
N ARG A 114 10.92 -12.76 -3.53
CA ARG A 114 12.10 -11.97 -3.19
C ARG A 114 12.03 -11.61 -1.71
N SER A 115 13.08 -10.99 -1.20
CA SER A 115 13.12 -10.46 0.17
C SER A 115 13.28 -8.94 0.17
N SER A 116 13.10 -8.33 -1.00
CA SER A 116 13.34 -6.93 -1.27
C SER A 116 12.39 -6.42 -2.34
N ALA A 117 12.12 -5.12 -2.29
CA ALA A 117 11.40 -4.38 -3.32
C ALA A 117 12.01 -4.57 -4.73
N SER A 118 11.16 -4.42 -5.75
CA SER A 118 11.59 -4.40 -7.14
C SER A 118 12.53 -3.23 -7.43
N PRO A 119 13.58 -3.44 -8.26
CA PRO A 119 14.48 -2.37 -8.69
C PRO A 119 13.73 -1.20 -9.34
N ASP A 120 14.13 0.04 -9.02
CA ASP A 120 13.47 1.26 -9.54
C ASP A 120 13.40 1.31 -11.07
N ASP A 121 14.43 0.80 -11.75
CA ASP A 121 14.53 0.77 -13.22
C ASP A 121 13.53 -0.20 -13.88
N GLN A 122 12.99 -1.16 -13.13
CA GLN A 122 11.94 -2.08 -13.58
C GLN A 122 10.53 -1.51 -13.39
N ARG A 123 10.38 -0.36 -12.72
CA ARG A 123 9.10 0.29 -12.46
C ARG A 123 9.14 1.81 -12.71
N PRO A 124 9.41 2.24 -13.96
CA PRO A 124 9.54 3.66 -14.30
C PRO A 124 8.23 4.45 -14.19
N LEU A 125 7.08 3.78 -14.13
CA LEU A 125 5.75 4.39 -14.21
C LEU A 125 4.92 4.25 -12.93
N TRP A 126 5.40 3.51 -11.92
CA TRP A 126 4.69 3.32 -10.66
C TRP A 126 5.67 3.21 -9.48
N GLY A 127 5.23 3.69 -8.32
CA GLY A 127 5.98 3.45 -7.07
C GLY A 127 5.61 2.12 -6.46
N GLU A 128 6.45 1.61 -5.56
CA GLU A 128 6.22 0.36 -4.84
C GLU A 128 6.35 0.56 -3.32
N ASN A 129 5.44 -0.03 -2.55
CA ASN A 129 5.73 -0.35 -1.14
C ASN A 129 5.91 -1.86 -0.98
N PHE A 130 6.81 -2.25 -0.10
CA PHE A 130 7.15 -3.64 0.14
C PHE A 130 6.91 -4.00 1.62
N TYR A 131 6.33 -5.15 1.92
CA TYR A 131 6.20 -5.63 3.30
C TYR A 131 6.15 -7.14 3.40
N GLN A 132 7.15 -7.73 4.06
CA GLN A 132 7.18 -9.17 4.28
C GLN A 132 6.20 -9.60 5.38
N ILE A 133 5.35 -10.57 5.06
CA ILE A 133 4.41 -11.27 5.92
C ILE A 133 4.86 -12.72 6.15
N GLN A 134 4.11 -13.45 6.97
CA GLN A 134 4.32 -14.89 7.14
C GLN A 134 3.44 -15.65 6.14
N GLU A 135 3.94 -16.80 5.66
CA GLU A 135 3.20 -17.73 4.80
C GLU A 135 1.83 -18.11 5.39
N GLY A 136 0.85 -18.35 4.51
CA GLY A 136 -0.47 -18.82 4.90
C GLY A 136 -1.42 -17.74 5.43
N MET A 137 -1.00 -16.47 5.45
CA MET A 137 -1.81 -15.39 5.99
C MET A 137 -3.03 -15.08 5.12
N ASP A 138 -4.18 -14.89 5.77
CA ASP A 138 -5.40 -14.43 5.09
C ASP A 138 -5.14 -13.08 4.41
N PRO A 139 -5.58 -12.90 3.14
CA PRO A 139 -5.33 -11.67 2.40
C PRO A 139 -5.68 -10.40 3.16
N ILE A 140 -6.83 -10.37 3.83
CA ILE A 140 -7.34 -9.19 4.54
C ILE A 140 -6.42 -8.83 5.70
N LEU A 141 -5.91 -9.84 6.42
CA LEU A 141 -5.01 -9.63 7.55
C LEU A 141 -3.65 -9.11 7.07
N ALA A 142 -3.11 -9.69 6.00
CA ALA A 142 -1.86 -9.28 5.39
C ALA A 142 -1.92 -7.83 4.89
N VAL A 143 -2.98 -7.48 4.17
CA VAL A 143 -3.33 -6.10 3.77
C VAL A 143 -3.31 -5.14 4.96
N SER A 144 -4.00 -5.51 6.04
CA SER A 144 -4.11 -4.68 7.24
C SER A 144 -2.75 -4.44 7.88
N ARG A 145 -1.96 -5.51 8.09
CA ARG A 145 -0.64 -5.44 8.72
C ARG A 145 0.34 -4.61 7.90
N ALA A 146 0.36 -4.83 6.60
CA ALA A 146 1.24 -4.10 5.70
C ALA A 146 0.91 -2.61 5.68
N GLY A 147 -0.38 -2.29 5.59
CA GLY A 147 -0.87 -0.95 5.77
C GLY A 147 -0.30 -0.34 7.05
N ASP A 148 -0.57 -0.93 8.21
CA ASP A 148 -0.10 -0.42 9.51
C ASP A 148 1.41 -0.27 9.58
N ALA A 149 2.17 -1.21 9.01
CA ALA A 149 3.62 -1.13 8.97
C ALA A 149 4.13 0.07 8.16
N TRP A 150 3.66 0.24 6.91
CA TRP A 150 4.07 1.35 6.05
C TRP A 150 3.72 2.70 6.64
N TRP A 151 2.50 2.85 7.17
CA TRP A 151 2.10 4.10 7.78
C TRP A 151 2.84 4.36 9.08
N GLY A 152 3.10 3.32 9.86
CA GLY A 152 3.76 3.39 11.15
C GLY A 152 5.20 3.92 11.10
N GLU A 153 5.85 3.87 9.94
CA GLU A 153 7.20 4.42 9.76
C GLU A 153 7.29 5.89 10.18
N ILE A 154 6.25 6.70 9.94
CA ILE A 154 6.26 8.13 10.29
C ILE A 154 6.41 8.36 11.79
N TYR A 155 5.95 7.42 12.63
CA TYR A 155 6.06 7.53 14.08
C TYR A 155 7.42 7.07 14.59
N LYS A 156 8.16 6.27 13.81
CA LYS A 156 9.53 5.84 14.12
C LYS A 156 10.53 6.94 13.80
N ASN A 157 10.43 7.53 12.61
CA ASN A 157 11.33 8.56 12.13
C ASN A 157 10.54 9.62 11.35
N GLY A 158 10.63 10.86 11.80
CA GLY A 158 9.91 11.97 11.19
C GLY A 158 10.48 12.40 9.83
N ILE A 159 9.76 13.31 9.20
CA ILE A 159 10.17 14.02 7.98
C ILE A 159 10.50 15.46 8.36
N ASN A 160 11.52 16.04 7.73
CA ASN A 160 11.82 17.45 7.95
C ASN A 160 10.64 18.34 7.49
N GLN A 161 10.51 19.54 8.07
CA GLN A 161 9.39 20.44 7.76
C GLN A 161 9.39 20.98 6.32
N LYS A 162 10.50 20.84 5.56
CA LYS A 162 10.52 21.20 4.14
C LYS A 162 9.78 20.18 3.27
N MET A 163 9.49 18.99 3.79
CA MET A 163 8.71 17.94 3.10
C MET A 163 9.31 17.53 1.74
N LEU A 164 10.63 17.63 1.58
CA LEU A 164 11.31 17.29 0.33
C LEU A 164 11.71 15.82 0.32
N PHE A 165 11.26 15.10 -0.70
CA PHE A 165 11.75 13.77 -1.04
C PHE A 165 13.00 13.92 -1.92
N ASN A 166 14.16 13.50 -1.41
CA ASN A 166 15.43 13.53 -2.12
C ASN A 166 16.24 12.27 -1.78
N LYS A 167 17.36 12.07 -2.48
CA LYS A 167 18.23 10.90 -2.28
C LYS A 167 18.67 10.72 -0.82
N PHE A 168 19.08 11.79 -0.16
CA PHE A 168 19.47 11.76 1.25
C PHE A 168 18.32 11.29 2.16
N PHE A 169 17.09 11.75 1.89
CA PHE A 169 15.91 11.28 2.58
C PHE A 169 15.62 9.81 2.24
N ALA A 170 15.71 9.38 0.99
CA ALA A 170 15.42 8.00 0.59
C ALA A 170 16.41 6.99 1.19
N GLU A 171 17.69 7.37 1.33
CA GLU A 171 18.78 6.48 1.77
C GLU A 171 19.04 6.51 3.28
N LYS A 172 18.42 7.41 4.05
CA LYS A 172 18.65 7.47 5.50
C LYS A 172 18.11 6.21 6.18
N GLU A 173 18.77 5.81 7.26
CA GLU A 173 18.30 4.72 8.11
C GLU A 173 16.90 4.99 8.67
N MET A 174 16.04 3.96 8.64
CA MET A 174 14.63 4.04 9.04
C MET A 174 13.90 5.21 8.36
N SER A 175 14.21 5.52 7.10
CA SER A 175 13.46 6.53 6.37
C SER A 175 12.00 6.10 6.20
N PRO A 176 11.02 7.00 6.44
CA PRO A 176 9.61 6.67 6.27
C PRO A 176 9.20 6.72 4.79
N THR A 177 9.91 5.99 3.92
CA THR A 177 9.71 5.96 2.47
C THR A 177 8.37 5.34 2.10
N SER A 178 7.97 4.25 2.76
CA SER A 178 6.67 3.63 2.54
C SER A 178 5.53 4.54 2.98
N PHE A 179 5.69 5.26 4.10
CA PHE A 179 4.74 6.30 4.52
C PHE A 179 4.62 7.41 3.47
N THR A 180 5.76 7.93 2.97
CA THR A 180 5.73 8.97 1.93
C THR A 180 5.06 8.48 0.66
N GLN A 181 5.27 7.22 0.31
CA GLN A 181 4.61 6.60 -0.82
C GLN A 181 3.10 6.48 -0.57
N VAL A 182 2.61 6.10 0.61
CA VAL A 182 1.15 6.16 0.92
C VAL A 182 0.61 7.60 0.77
N GLY A 183 1.34 8.57 1.33
CA GLY A 183 0.99 10.00 1.34
C GLY A 183 1.28 10.78 0.06
N ALA A 184 1.81 10.17 -1.01
CA ALA A 184 2.28 10.92 -2.17
C ALA A 184 1.13 11.59 -2.96
N VAL A 185 1.23 12.90 -3.18
CA VAL A 185 0.19 13.73 -3.82
C VAL A 185 0.07 13.45 -5.33
N HIS A 186 1.18 13.30 -6.04
CA HIS A 186 1.22 13.16 -7.51
C HIS A 186 1.27 11.72 -8.02
N SER A 187 1.26 10.73 -7.13
CA SER A 187 1.38 9.36 -7.58
C SER A 187 0.03 8.88 -8.13
N THR A 188 0.00 8.67 -9.43
CA THR A 188 -1.15 8.21 -10.21
C THR A 188 -1.21 6.69 -10.35
N LYS A 189 -0.12 5.98 -10.03
CA LYS A 189 -0.02 4.52 -10.02
C LYS A 189 0.89 4.08 -8.87
N LYS A 190 0.40 3.17 -8.03
CA LYS A 190 1.15 2.57 -6.92
C LYS A 190 0.96 1.08 -6.91
N CYS A 191 2.04 0.36 -6.70
CA CYS A 191 2.00 -1.04 -6.38
C CYS A 191 2.45 -1.31 -4.96
N LEU A 192 1.99 -2.42 -4.43
CA LEU A 192 2.32 -2.94 -3.15
C LEU A 192 2.69 -4.40 -3.30
N SER A 193 3.75 -4.74 -2.60
CA SER A 193 4.37 -6.03 -2.57
C SER A 193 4.31 -6.55 -1.15
N LEU A 194 3.73 -7.73 -0.93
CA LEU A 194 3.83 -8.44 0.33
C LEU A 194 4.47 -9.79 0.07
N ASP A 195 5.59 -10.11 0.71
CA ASP A 195 6.30 -11.40 0.53
C ASP A 195 6.06 -12.36 1.68
#